data_AF-A0A9E4WK05-F1
#
_entry.id   AF-A0A9E4WK05-F1
#
_cell.length_a   1.000
_cell.length_b   1.000
_cell.length_c   1.000
_cell.angle_alpha   90.00
_cell.angle_beta   90.00
_cell.angle_gamma   90.00
#
_symmetry.space_group_name_H-M   'P 1'
#
loop_
_entity.id
_entity.type
_entity.pdbx_description
1 polymer ?
#
loop_
_entity_poly.entity_id
_entity_poly.type
_entity_poly.pdbx_seq_one_letter_code
_entity_poly.pdbx_strand_id
1 'polypeptide(L)'
;MPTAYQIRRSRRSNRSHSPLLVGVALAVALAAGLGLLGAAAYLAIVSGLPDVGEVEAQFGIRGAETFRPLLVYDRSGEHVLYEHLNPAAQSRQWITLESAPASLAQTTVAAVEPDYWISPGYDLAGPTASTISERLVEVALLPPGEPSPIRLVQRVLLAAELTRRYPKERILAWFLNSADYGRAAYGIDAAALAYYGKHADGLSLGESASLAALLDSPPEEADPQTGRERVLDILVEAGTITRTQARSARNDPYPSEELPQLPHFATYLIQQVTRELGEAVVGRSGIKVISTLDYDLQEQAACAAASHVLRLSGASIGTVSGTSGGSPCVAAGLLPTLRPRDAGIDHGIEEWALVVIDPVAGEILAARGPFDEPRNAGPLLDPFTYLTAFSRGRTPSSMVVELGSDPRGPMRIRTALANSYPDSAATMLAALGPESVDRTLAQLGLDGPRESASLIDLTAAYGVLAAEGRRTGTQATPSIVKRVEDSKG
;
A
#
# COMPACT_ATOMS: atom_id res chain seq x y z
N MET A 1 -73.13 65.55 -56.65
CA MET A 1 -71.77 65.23 -57.14
C MET A 1 -70.86 65.04 -55.94
N PRO A 2 -70.31 63.83 -55.69
CA PRO A 2 -69.48 63.52 -54.54
C PRO A 2 -67.97 63.55 -54.90
N THR A 3 -67.13 63.84 -53.91
CA THR A 3 -65.68 63.62 -53.97
C THR A 3 -65.22 62.84 -52.74
N ALA A 4 -64.45 61.79 -53.02
CA ALA A 4 -64.02 60.74 -52.12
C ALA A 4 -62.93 61.19 -51.13
N TYR A 5 -63.00 60.68 -49.90
CA TYR A 5 -61.96 60.82 -48.87
C TYR A 5 -61.25 59.47 -48.69
N GLN A 6 -59.95 59.41 -49.03
CA GLN A 6 -59.13 58.20 -48.90
C GLN A 6 -58.49 58.08 -47.50
N ILE A 7 -58.52 56.86 -46.98
CA ILE A 7 -57.95 56.43 -45.71
C ILE A 7 -56.42 56.35 -45.79
N ARG A 8 -55.73 57.03 -44.88
CA ARG A 8 -54.26 57.06 -44.75
C ARG A 8 -53.77 55.88 -43.89
N ARG A 9 -53.16 54.86 -44.50
CA ARG A 9 -52.48 53.76 -43.78
C ARG A 9 -51.10 54.21 -43.29
N SER A 10 -50.87 54.19 -41.98
CA SER A 10 -49.54 54.36 -41.38
C SER A 10 -48.71 53.07 -41.55
N ARG A 11 -47.63 53.13 -42.35
CA ARG A 11 -46.63 52.06 -42.44
C ARG A 11 -45.77 52.06 -41.17
N ARG A 12 -45.87 50.99 -40.35
CA ARG A 12 -44.87 50.67 -39.32
C ARG A 12 -43.55 50.34 -40.03
N SER A 13 -42.53 51.17 -39.79
CA SER A 13 -41.14 50.93 -40.17
C SER A 13 -40.59 49.80 -39.31
N ASN A 14 -40.40 48.63 -39.91
CA ASN A 14 -39.75 47.50 -39.26
C ASN A 14 -38.24 47.68 -39.41
N ARG A 15 -37.54 48.06 -38.33
CA ARG A 15 -36.08 48.12 -38.31
C ARG A 15 -35.52 46.71 -38.51
N SER A 16 -35.08 46.41 -39.73
CA SER A 16 -34.29 45.22 -40.04
C SER A 16 -32.96 45.34 -39.27
N HIS A 17 -32.85 44.63 -38.15
CA HIS A 17 -31.53 44.37 -37.55
C HIS A 17 -30.76 43.50 -38.54
N SER A 18 -29.59 43.97 -38.97
CA SER A 18 -28.75 43.19 -39.87
C SER A 18 -28.36 41.87 -39.18
N PRO A 19 -28.60 40.70 -39.80
CA PRO A 19 -28.33 39.40 -39.18
C PRO A 19 -26.85 39.24 -38.76
N LEU A 20 -25.97 40.04 -39.36
CA LEU A 20 -24.54 40.09 -39.10
C LEU A 20 -24.21 40.72 -37.73
N LEU A 21 -24.92 41.77 -37.30
CA LEU A 21 -24.73 42.38 -35.98
C LEU A 21 -25.21 41.47 -34.84
N VAL A 22 -26.31 40.74 -35.08
CA VAL A 22 -26.83 39.74 -34.13
C VAL A 22 -25.84 38.57 -33.99
N GLY A 23 -25.26 38.11 -35.10
CA GLY A 23 -24.24 37.05 -35.09
C GLY A 23 -22.97 37.42 -34.33
N VAL A 24 -22.46 38.65 -34.51
CA VAL A 24 -21.27 39.13 -33.78
C VAL A 24 -21.55 39.28 -32.28
N ALA A 25 -22.72 39.83 -31.91
CA ALA A 25 -23.10 39.95 -30.51
C ALA A 25 -23.22 38.58 -29.82
N LEU A 26 -23.76 37.58 -30.51
CA LEU A 26 -23.82 36.19 -30.04
C LEU A 26 -22.43 35.57 -29.88
N ALA A 27 -21.52 35.77 -30.83
CA ALA A 27 -20.16 35.27 -30.74
C ALA A 27 -19.37 35.89 -29.57
N VAL A 28 -19.52 37.20 -29.35
CA VAL A 28 -18.91 37.90 -28.19
C VAL A 28 -19.52 37.42 -26.88
N ALA A 29 -20.84 37.25 -26.81
CA ALA A 29 -21.51 36.72 -25.63
C ALA A 29 -21.08 35.28 -25.32
N LEU A 30 -20.87 34.45 -26.35
CA LEU A 30 -20.39 33.08 -26.21
C LEU A 30 -18.93 33.04 -25.76
N ALA A 31 -18.06 33.90 -26.31
CA ALA A 31 -16.67 34.03 -25.87
C ALA A 31 -16.57 34.55 -24.42
N ALA A 32 -17.38 35.54 -24.05
CA ALA A 32 -17.45 36.03 -22.67
C ALA A 32 -18.01 34.98 -21.71
N GLY A 33 -19.02 34.21 -22.14
CA GLY A 33 -19.55 33.07 -21.39
C GLY A 33 -18.51 31.98 -21.17
N LEU A 34 -17.76 31.61 -22.20
CA LEU A 34 -16.63 30.67 -22.09
C LEU A 34 -15.52 31.20 -21.20
N GLY A 35 -15.22 32.50 -21.27
CA GLY A 35 -14.24 33.16 -20.39
C GLY A 35 -14.67 33.13 -18.92
N LEU A 36 -15.94 33.42 -18.63
CA LEU A 36 -16.51 33.34 -17.28
C LEU A 36 -16.54 31.89 -16.77
N LEU A 37 -16.90 30.93 -17.61
CA LEU A 37 -16.85 29.51 -17.26
C LEU A 37 -15.41 29.05 -16.98
N GLY A 38 -14.44 29.47 -17.80
CA GLY A 38 -13.02 29.19 -17.59
C GLY A 38 -12.49 29.81 -16.30
N ALA A 39 -12.85 31.06 -16.01
CA ALA A 39 -12.48 31.74 -14.77
C ALA A 39 -13.11 31.07 -13.54
N ALA A 40 -14.38 30.66 -13.62
CA ALA A 40 -15.04 29.92 -12.56
C ALA A 40 -14.39 28.54 -12.31
N ALA A 41 -14.05 27.81 -13.39
CA ALA A 41 -13.33 26.54 -13.29
C ALA A 41 -11.93 26.71 -12.68
N TYR A 42 -11.20 27.74 -13.08
CA TYR A 42 -9.89 28.09 -12.50
C TYR A 42 -10.00 28.40 -11.01
N LEU A 43 -10.95 29.26 -10.61
CA LEU A 43 -11.18 29.59 -9.20
C LEU A 43 -11.61 28.37 -8.38
N ALA A 44 -12.44 27.48 -8.94
CA ALA A 44 -12.82 26.24 -8.29
C ALA A 44 -11.60 25.34 -8.03
N ILE A 45 -10.67 25.23 -8.98
CA ILE A 45 -9.44 24.43 -8.82
C ILE A 45 -8.51 25.07 -7.78
N VAL A 46 -8.28 26.38 -7.87
CA VAL A 46 -7.29 27.10 -7.03
C VAL A 46 -7.77 27.28 -5.59
N SER A 47 -9.07 27.50 -5.37
CA SER A 47 -9.61 27.71 -4.02
C SER A 47 -9.45 26.53 -3.08
N GLY A 48 -9.23 25.31 -3.62
CA GLY A 48 -8.97 24.10 -2.84
C GLY A 48 -7.50 23.68 -2.79
N LEU A 49 -6.57 24.46 -3.35
CA LEU A 49 -5.14 24.12 -3.33
C LEU A 49 -4.52 24.41 -1.96
N PRO A 50 -3.66 23.51 -1.44
CA PRO A 50 -2.89 23.77 -0.21
C PRO A 50 -1.86 24.88 -0.42
N ASP A 51 -1.43 25.53 0.66
CA ASP A 51 -0.33 26.50 0.59
C ASP A 51 1.00 25.78 0.38
N VAL A 52 1.82 26.29 -0.52
CA VAL A 52 3.13 25.70 -0.80
C VAL A 52 4.10 25.83 0.39
N GLY A 53 3.84 26.73 1.34
CA GLY A 53 4.56 26.79 2.61
C GLY A 53 4.41 25.54 3.47
N GLU A 54 3.41 24.69 3.21
CA GLU A 54 3.26 23.39 3.89
C GLU A 54 4.44 22.44 3.59
N VAL A 55 5.10 22.55 2.41
CA VAL A 55 6.31 21.78 2.08
C VAL A 55 7.44 22.09 3.07
N GLU A 56 7.65 23.37 3.36
CA GLU A 56 8.65 23.82 4.33
C GLU A 56 8.29 23.40 5.77
N ALA A 57 7.00 23.31 6.10
CA ALA A 57 6.56 22.80 7.40
C ALA A 57 6.74 21.27 7.53
N GLN A 58 6.55 20.53 6.44
CA GLN A 58 6.59 19.06 6.43
C GLN A 58 8.01 18.50 6.39
N PHE A 59 8.91 19.15 5.65
CA PHE A 59 10.30 18.71 5.52
C PHE A 59 11.31 19.63 6.22
N GLY A 60 10.84 20.72 6.82
CA GLY A 60 11.60 21.50 7.77
C GLY A 60 12.40 22.64 7.13
N ILE A 61 12.99 23.42 8.03
CA ILE A 61 13.95 24.48 7.73
C ILE A 61 15.34 23.91 8.00
N ARG A 62 16.28 24.10 7.06
CA ARG A 62 17.72 23.77 7.13
C ARG A 62 18.17 23.12 8.46
N GLY A 63 18.41 21.80 8.45
CA GLY A 63 19.09 21.07 9.53
C GLY A 63 18.20 20.47 10.61
N ALA A 64 16.86 20.57 10.49
CA ALA A 64 15.93 19.86 11.36
C ALA A 64 15.02 18.95 10.53
N GLU A 65 15.21 17.64 10.67
CA GLU A 65 14.36 16.65 10.03
C GLU A 65 12.95 16.65 10.66
N THR A 66 11.94 16.93 9.85
CA THR A 66 10.53 16.86 10.26
C THR A 66 9.77 15.74 9.55
N PHE A 67 10.43 14.97 8.67
CA PHE A 67 9.81 13.81 8.03
C PHE A 67 9.42 12.78 9.10
N ARG A 68 8.16 12.39 9.10
CA ARG A 68 7.61 11.35 9.97
C ARG A 68 7.15 10.20 9.08
N PRO A 69 7.76 9.01 9.17
CA PRO A 69 7.31 7.87 8.37
C PRO A 69 5.88 7.48 8.76
N LEU A 70 5.27 6.64 7.93
CA LEU A 70 3.97 6.07 8.23
C LEU A 70 4.05 5.25 9.53
N LEU A 71 3.16 5.56 10.47
CA LEU A 71 3.03 4.85 11.74
C LEU A 71 1.76 4.03 11.76
N VAL A 72 1.87 2.75 12.09
CA VAL A 72 0.74 1.84 12.29
C VAL A 72 0.47 1.75 13.77
N TYR A 73 -0.75 2.10 14.16
CA TYR A 73 -1.25 1.98 15.52
C TYR A 73 -2.21 0.80 15.65
N ASP A 74 -2.38 0.34 16.87
CA ASP A 74 -3.45 -0.57 17.26
C ASP A 74 -4.83 0.09 17.11
N ARG A 75 -5.89 -0.68 17.34
CA ARG A 75 -7.28 -0.24 17.19
C ARG A 75 -7.70 0.87 18.14
N SER A 76 -7.03 1.02 19.27
CA SER A 76 -7.25 2.13 20.21
C SER A 76 -6.60 3.43 19.71
N GLY A 77 -5.51 3.33 18.96
CA GLY A 77 -4.69 4.46 18.52
C GLY A 77 -3.62 4.86 19.54
N GLU A 78 -3.44 4.09 20.61
CA GLU A 78 -2.49 4.39 21.69
C GLU A 78 -1.14 3.68 21.49
N HIS A 79 -1.13 2.47 20.93
CA HIS A 79 0.07 1.66 20.79
C HIS A 79 0.58 1.66 19.34
N VAL A 80 1.84 2.03 19.14
CA VAL A 80 2.52 1.88 17.84
C VAL A 80 2.89 0.41 17.67
N LEU A 81 2.35 -0.23 16.63
CA LEU A 81 2.63 -1.61 16.27
C LEU A 81 3.79 -1.73 15.27
N TYR A 82 3.92 -0.75 14.38
CA TYR A 82 4.92 -0.77 13.33
C TYR A 82 5.19 0.64 12.82
N GLU A 83 6.46 0.90 12.49
CA GLU A 83 6.92 2.11 11.83
C GLU A 83 7.42 1.71 10.44
N HIS A 84 6.85 2.29 9.38
CA HIS A 84 7.24 2.00 8.00
C HIS A 84 8.54 2.73 7.64
N LEU A 85 9.61 2.29 8.28
CA LEU A 85 10.96 2.79 8.12
C LEU A 85 11.93 1.61 8.13
N ASN A 86 12.91 1.65 7.24
CA ASN A 86 14.01 0.71 7.27
C ASN A 86 14.73 0.73 8.64
N PRO A 87 14.89 -0.42 9.32
CA PRO A 87 15.56 -0.46 10.63
C PRO A 87 16.99 0.11 10.63
N ALA A 88 17.71 0.01 9.51
CA ALA A 88 19.05 0.60 9.37
C ALA A 88 19.02 2.13 9.34
N ALA A 89 17.88 2.74 9.01
CA ALA A 89 17.71 4.18 8.85
C ALA A 89 17.25 4.89 10.15
N GLN A 90 17.29 4.25 11.31
CA GLN A 90 16.92 4.87 12.58
C GLN A 90 17.81 6.08 12.95
N SER A 91 19.08 6.05 12.53
CA SER A 91 20.05 7.13 12.78
C SER A 91 20.16 8.14 11.64
N ARG A 92 19.20 8.15 10.70
CA ARG A 92 19.25 9.03 9.53
C ARG A 92 19.28 10.51 9.93
N GLN A 93 19.81 11.33 9.02
CA GLN A 93 20.02 12.75 9.22
C GLN A 93 19.48 13.56 8.04
N TRP A 94 19.10 14.80 8.32
CA TRP A 94 18.75 15.75 7.28
C TRP A 94 19.99 16.21 6.50
N ILE A 95 20.03 15.91 5.20
CA ILE A 95 21.13 16.28 4.33
C ILE A 95 20.89 17.65 3.70
N THR A 96 21.89 18.52 3.81
CA THR A 96 21.92 19.80 3.08
C THR A 96 22.82 19.67 1.86
N LEU A 97 22.59 20.46 0.81
CA LEU A 97 23.49 20.50 -0.34
C LEU A 97 24.90 21.00 0.00
N GLU A 98 25.06 21.69 1.14
CA GLU A 98 26.35 22.18 1.65
C GLU A 98 27.13 21.05 2.34
N SER A 99 26.45 20.09 2.99
CA SER A 99 27.04 18.94 3.66
C SER A 99 27.14 17.68 2.78
N ALA A 100 26.35 17.62 1.71
CA ALA A 100 26.33 16.52 0.77
C ALA A 100 27.58 16.51 -0.13
N PRO A 101 28.05 15.34 -0.59
CA PRO A 101 29.02 15.25 -1.67
C PRO A 101 28.42 15.88 -2.93
N ALA A 102 29.23 16.63 -3.68
CA ALA A 102 28.78 17.25 -4.92
C ALA A 102 28.19 16.23 -5.92
N SER A 103 28.63 14.98 -5.86
CA SER A 103 28.11 13.88 -6.68
C SER A 103 26.64 13.58 -6.44
N LEU A 104 26.11 13.77 -5.22
CA LEU A 104 24.70 13.48 -4.92
C LEU A 104 23.77 14.36 -5.75
N ALA A 105 23.94 15.68 -5.63
CA ALA A 105 23.13 16.63 -6.40
C ALA A 105 23.27 16.41 -7.91
N GLN A 106 24.49 16.18 -8.39
CA GLN A 106 24.77 15.98 -9.82
C GLN A 106 24.11 14.72 -10.37
N THR A 107 24.27 13.59 -9.67
CA THR A 107 23.72 12.31 -10.09
C THR A 107 22.19 12.30 -10.03
N THR A 108 21.59 12.86 -8.98
CA THR A 108 20.13 12.97 -8.88
C THR A 108 19.53 13.83 -9.98
N VAL A 109 20.11 15.01 -10.24
CA VAL A 109 19.65 15.87 -11.34
C VAL A 109 19.82 15.16 -12.69
N ALA A 110 20.96 14.53 -12.93
CA ALA A 110 21.21 13.78 -14.17
C ALA A 110 20.25 12.60 -14.37
N ALA A 111 19.85 11.93 -13.29
CA ALA A 111 18.94 10.79 -13.35
C ALA A 111 17.48 11.23 -13.54
N VAL A 112 17.03 12.26 -12.83
CA VAL A 112 15.61 12.62 -12.71
C VAL A 112 15.19 13.75 -13.65
N GLU A 113 16.00 14.81 -13.77
CA GLU A 113 15.66 16.01 -14.55
C GLU A 113 16.95 16.70 -15.05
N PRO A 114 17.55 16.24 -16.17
CA PRO A 114 18.87 16.71 -16.62
C PRO A 114 18.99 18.24 -16.83
N ASP A 115 17.89 18.92 -17.14
CA ASP A 115 17.80 20.36 -17.34
C ASP A 115 17.26 21.12 -16.10
N TYR A 116 17.26 20.48 -14.92
CA TYR A 116 16.70 21.00 -13.66
C TYR A 116 17.04 22.46 -13.38
N TRP A 117 18.28 22.89 -13.61
CA TRP A 117 18.73 24.25 -13.27
C TRP A 117 18.13 25.34 -14.16
N ILE A 118 17.71 25.02 -15.37
CA ILE A 118 17.07 25.97 -16.30
C ILE A 118 15.56 25.72 -16.49
N SER A 119 15.08 24.54 -16.13
CA SER A 119 13.68 24.14 -16.17
C SER A 119 12.78 25.10 -15.36
N PRO A 120 11.53 25.37 -15.79
CA PRO A 120 10.55 26.09 -14.99
C PRO A 120 10.07 25.29 -13.76
N GLY A 121 10.39 23.99 -13.70
CA GLY A 121 10.01 23.06 -12.64
C GLY A 121 8.57 22.53 -12.75
N TYR A 122 8.00 22.52 -13.94
CA TYR A 122 6.73 21.88 -14.24
C TYR A 122 6.65 21.54 -15.73
N ASP A 123 5.84 20.54 -16.07
CA ASP A 123 5.63 20.12 -17.46
C ASP A 123 4.15 19.86 -17.75
N LEU A 124 3.72 20.21 -18.96
CA LEU A 124 2.36 20.01 -19.46
C LEU A 124 2.23 18.73 -20.32
N ALA A 125 3.34 18.05 -20.62
CA ALA A 125 3.39 17.00 -21.62
C ALA A 125 2.80 15.65 -21.17
N GLY A 126 2.54 15.43 -19.88
CA GLY A 126 2.12 14.12 -19.38
C GLY A 126 1.31 14.14 -18.08
N PRO A 127 0.52 13.08 -17.82
CA PRO A 127 -0.30 12.96 -16.62
C PRO A 127 0.51 12.70 -15.33
N THR A 128 1.77 12.26 -15.45
CA THR A 128 2.69 11.93 -14.34
C THR A 128 3.74 13.03 -14.13
N ALA A 129 4.30 13.11 -12.93
CA ALA A 129 5.27 14.14 -12.57
C ALA A 129 6.61 13.88 -13.25
N SER A 130 7.03 14.77 -14.13
CA SER A 130 8.30 14.64 -14.86
C SER A 130 9.43 15.45 -14.22
N THR A 131 9.10 16.48 -13.45
CA THR A 131 10.11 17.33 -12.77
C THR A 131 10.24 17.02 -11.27
N ILE A 132 11.40 17.32 -10.70
CA ILE A 132 11.69 17.19 -9.26
C ILE A 132 10.69 17.99 -8.43
N SER A 133 10.32 19.19 -8.89
CA SER A 133 9.37 20.07 -8.20
C SER A 133 7.95 19.49 -8.20
N GLU A 134 7.50 18.91 -9.32
CA GLU A 134 6.21 18.23 -9.40
C GLU A 134 6.15 16.98 -8.53
N ARG A 135 7.20 16.17 -8.52
CA ARG A 135 7.28 14.96 -7.67
C ARG A 135 7.23 15.33 -6.19
N LEU A 136 7.95 16.38 -5.79
CA LEU A 136 7.90 16.89 -4.42
C LEU A 136 6.49 17.37 -4.05
N VAL A 137 5.81 18.09 -4.95
CA VAL A 137 4.43 18.54 -4.75
C VAL A 137 3.44 17.37 -4.64
N GLU A 138 3.59 16.34 -5.46
CA GLU A 138 2.71 15.16 -5.40
C GLU A 138 2.80 14.45 -4.05
N VAL A 139 4.01 14.23 -3.55
CA VAL A 139 4.20 13.61 -2.24
C VAL A 139 3.73 14.56 -1.14
N ALA A 140 4.15 15.83 -1.16
CA ALA A 140 3.93 16.72 -0.03
C ALA A 140 2.52 17.27 0.09
N LEU A 141 1.91 17.69 -1.04
CA LEU A 141 0.75 18.57 -1.03
C LEU A 141 -0.52 17.90 -1.56
N LEU A 142 -0.41 17.13 -2.65
CA LEU A 142 -1.60 16.60 -3.32
C LEU A 142 -2.09 15.31 -2.67
N PRO A 143 -3.38 15.20 -2.27
CA PRO A 143 -3.92 13.97 -1.70
C PRO A 143 -3.68 12.78 -2.63
N PRO A 144 -3.62 11.54 -2.12
CA PRO A 144 -3.48 10.36 -2.98
C PRO A 144 -4.62 10.28 -3.99
N GLY A 145 -4.37 9.79 -5.19
CA GLY A 145 -5.42 9.64 -6.19
C GLY A 145 -4.90 9.41 -7.61
N GLU A 146 -5.81 8.96 -8.46
CA GLU A 146 -5.49 8.62 -9.85
C GLU A 146 -5.10 9.85 -10.69
N PRO A 147 -4.26 9.67 -11.72
CA PRO A 147 -3.96 10.72 -12.68
C PRO A 147 -5.24 11.23 -13.34
N SER A 148 -5.47 12.54 -13.30
CA SER A 148 -6.61 13.19 -13.95
C SER A 148 -6.22 14.57 -14.48
N PRO A 149 -6.95 15.13 -15.46
CA PRO A 149 -6.66 16.48 -15.96
C PRO A 149 -6.70 17.56 -14.88
N ILE A 150 -7.58 17.41 -13.88
CA ILE A 150 -7.66 18.33 -12.74
C ILE A 150 -6.40 18.20 -11.89
N ARG A 151 -5.97 16.97 -11.57
CA ARG A 151 -4.75 16.72 -10.80
C ARG A 151 -3.50 17.24 -11.50
N LEU A 152 -3.42 17.09 -12.83
CA LEU A 152 -2.34 17.68 -13.65
C LEU A 152 -2.26 19.20 -13.46
N VAL A 153 -3.39 19.89 -13.61
CA VAL A 153 -3.43 21.36 -13.45
C VAL A 153 -3.05 21.76 -12.02
N GLN A 154 -3.58 21.06 -11.01
CA GLN A 154 -3.25 21.33 -9.61
C GLN A 154 -1.75 21.17 -9.34
N ARG A 155 -1.14 20.09 -9.84
CA ARG A 155 0.29 19.81 -9.70
C ARG A 155 1.14 20.89 -10.35
N VAL A 156 0.84 21.25 -11.59
CA VAL A 156 1.58 22.26 -12.34
C VAL A 156 1.50 23.62 -11.66
N LEU A 157 0.31 24.03 -11.18
CA LEU A 157 0.13 25.29 -10.47
C LEU A 157 0.93 25.34 -9.16
N LEU A 158 0.87 24.26 -8.37
CA LEU A 158 1.62 24.15 -7.12
C LEU A 158 3.14 24.12 -7.37
N ALA A 159 3.60 23.40 -8.38
CA ALA A 159 5.03 23.31 -8.73
C ALA A 159 5.56 24.66 -9.25
N ALA A 160 4.78 25.37 -10.07
CA ALA A 160 5.12 26.73 -10.51
C ALA A 160 5.18 27.72 -9.34
N GLU A 161 4.28 27.61 -8.37
CA GLU A 161 4.32 28.45 -7.16
C GLU A 161 5.50 28.08 -6.25
N LEU A 162 5.84 26.80 -6.13
CA LEU A 162 7.01 26.30 -5.40
C LEU A 162 8.31 26.87 -5.96
N THR A 163 8.53 26.79 -7.28
CA THR A 163 9.74 27.34 -7.92
C THR A 163 9.79 28.86 -7.90
N ARG A 164 8.65 29.54 -7.82
CA ARG A 164 8.59 31.00 -7.63
C ARG A 164 8.99 31.43 -6.22
N ARG A 165 8.59 30.66 -5.20
CA ARG A 165 8.76 31.02 -3.79
C ARG A 165 10.10 30.57 -3.20
N TYR A 166 10.65 29.45 -3.67
CA TYR A 166 11.85 28.85 -3.10
C TYR A 166 12.97 28.65 -4.12
N PRO A 167 14.24 28.79 -3.72
CA PRO A 167 15.38 28.56 -4.60
C PRO A 167 15.53 27.06 -4.92
N LYS A 168 16.04 26.74 -6.12
CA LYS A 168 16.19 25.35 -6.61
C LYS A 168 17.02 24.49 -5.67
N GLU A 169 18.08 25.04 -5.08
CA GLU A 169 18.91 24.35 -4.09
C GLU A 169 18.10 23.83 -2.90
N ARG A 170 17.09 24.59 -2.47
CA ARG A 170 16.21 24.20 -1.37
C ARG A 170 15.21 23.13 -1.81
N ILE A 171 14.62 23.28 -3.00
CA ILE A 171 13.70 22.29 -3.57
C ILE A 171 14.40 20.94 -3.74
N LEU A 172 15.61 20.93 -4.29
CA LEU A 172 16.42 19.73 -4.43
C LEU A 172 16.78 19.12 -3.07
N ALA A 173 17.12 19.93 -2.07
CA ALA A 173 17.37 19.43 -0.72
C ALA A 173 16.13 18.76 -0.11
N TRP A 174 14.94 19.38 -0.24
CA TRP A 174 13.70 18.74 0.22
C TRP A 174 13.43 17.43 -0.51
N PHE A 175 13.55 17.42 -1.84
CA PHE A 175 13.38 16.22 -2.64
C PHE A 175 14.32 15.10 -2.23
N LEU A 176 15.63 15.37 -2.09
CA LEU A 176 16.60 14.37 -1.66
C LEU A 176 16.27 13.74 -0.31
N ASN A 177 15.69 14.50 0.61
CA ASN A 177 15.35 14.01 1.95
C ASN A 177 13.93 13.42 2.05
N SER A 178 13.10 13.55 1.03
CA SER A 178 11.72 13.05 1.03
C SER A 178 11.47 11.95 -0.01
N ALA A 179 12.35 11.80 -0.99
CA ALA A 179 12.19 10.84 -2.07
C ALA A 179 12.17 9.39 -1.54
N ASP A 180 11.34 8.56 -2.16
CA ASP A 180 11.30 7.13 -1.89
C ASP A 180 12.38 6.41 -2.71
N TYR A 181 13.37 5.85 -2.02
CA TYR A 181 14.42 5.05 -2.65
C TYR A 181 14.12 3.55 -2.61
N GLY A 182 12.93 3.14 -2.14
CA GLY A 182 12.56 1.75 -1.89
C GLY A 182 13.03 1.24 -0.52
N ARG A 183 12.70 -0.01 -0.19
CA ARG A 183 13.06 -0.66 1.09
C ARG A 183 12.68 0.12 2.35
N ALA A 184 11.58 0.88 2.29
CA ALA A 184 11.16 1.83 3.32
C ALA A 184 12.25 2.86 3.70
N ALA A 185 13.12 3.22 2.75
CA ALA A 185 14.19 4.18 2.91
C ALA A 185 13.79 5.53 2.27
N TYR A 186 13.07 6.33 3.04
CA TYR A 186 12.65 7.68 2.64
C TYR A 186 13.75 8.70 2.95
N GLY A 187 14.23 9.35 1.90
CA GLY A 187 15.34 10.28 1.95
C GLY A 187 16.71 9.63 1.75
N ILE A 188 17.64 10.43 1.22
CA ILE A 188 18.94 9.96 0.74
C ILE A 188 19.84 9.39 1.85
N ASP A 189 19.76 9.91 3.08
CA ASP A 189 20.53 9.37 4.20
C ASP A 189 19.97 8.04 4.70
N ALA A 190 18.64 7.90 4.72
CA ALA A 190 18.00 6.62 4.99
C ALA A 190 18.40 5.58 3.94
N ALA A 191 18.44 5.98 2.67
CA ALA A 191 18.88 5.13 1.58
C ALA A 191 20.36 4.76 1.71
N ALA A 192 21.24 5.72 1.99
CA ALA A 192 22.66 5.46 2.21
C ALA A 192 22.89 4.42 3.34
N LEU A 193 22.16 4.54 4.44
CA LEU A 193 22.21 3.59 5.55
C LEU A 193 21.64 2.22 5.15
N ALA A 194 20.49 2.18 4.49
CA ALA A 194 19.82 0.95 4.08
C ALA A 194 20.60 0.14 3.03
N TYR A 195 21.24 0.83 2.08
CA TYR A 195 21.91 0.20 0.94
C TYR A 195 23.41 0.02 1.14
N TYR A 196 24.07 0.91 1.90
CA TYR A 196 25.53 0.91 2.08
C TYR A 196 25.99 0.91 3.54
N GLY A 197 25.08 1.01 4.51
CA GLY A 197 25.43 1.02 5.93
C GLY A 197 26.22 2.25 6.39
N LYS A 198 26.13 3.37 5.66
CA LYS A 198 26.82 4.62 5.97
C LYS A 198 25.97 5.86 5.67
N HIS A 199 26.35 7.00 6.23
CA HIS A 199 25.69 8.27 5.96
C HIS A 199 25.93 8.77 4.53
N ALA A 200 25.00 9.55 4.03
CA ALA A 200 24.99 10.11 2.69
C ALA A 200 26.15 11.08 2.42
N ASP A 201 26.68 11.72 3.46
CA ASP A 201 27.89 12.56 3.40
C ASP A 201 29.16 11.77 3.02
N GLY A 202 29.15 10.45 3.22
CA GLY A 202 30.23 9.53 2.87
C GLY A 202 30.05 8.78 1.56
N LEU A 203 29.06 9.14 0.73
CA LEU A 203 28.81 8.47 -0.55
C LEU A 203 29.82 8.85 -1.63
N SER A 204 30.28 7.86 -2.38
CA SER A 204 31.09 8.03 -3.58
C SER A 204 30.22 8.42 -4.79
N LEU A 205 30.86 8.75 -5.91
CA LEU A 205 30.16 9.06 -7.15
C LEU A 205 29.34 7.86 -7.68
N GLY A 206 29.89 6.65 -7.63
CA GLY A 206 29.19 5.44 -8.11
C GLY A 206 28.04 5.02 -7.20
N GLU A 207 28.19 5.19 -5.88
CA GLU A 207 27.11 4.94 -4.92
C GLU A 207 25.99 5.98 -5.06
N SER A 208 26.36 7.27 -5.21
CA SER A 208 25.41 8.36 -5.50
C SER A 208 24.61 8.08 -6.78
N ALA A 209 25.29 7.65 -7.85
CA ALA A 209 24.66 7.31 -9.12
C ALA A 209 23.73 6.09 -9.03
N SER A 210 24.08 5.11 -8.18
CA SER A 210 23.23 3.94 -7.94
C SER A 210 21.93 4.34 -7.24
N LEU A 211 22.01 5.15 -6.17
CA LEU A 211 20.83 5.62 -5.45
C LEU A 211 19.98 6.57 -6.30
N ALA A 212 20.61 7.46 -7.08
CA ALA A 212 19.89 8.34 -8.00
C ALA A 212 19.09 7.55 -9.05
N ALA A 213 19.63 6.42 -9.53
CA ALA A 213 18.93 5.58 -10.50
C ALA A 213 17.67 4.91 -9.94
N LEU A 214 17.57 4.71 -8.62
CA LEU A 214 16.36 4.19 -7.96
C LEU A 214 15.18 5.17 -8.02
N LEU A 215 15.42 6.44 -8.36
CA LEU A 215 14.38 7.46 -8.49
C LEU A 215 13.80 7.58 -9.90
N ASP A 216 14.50 7.04 -10.90
CA ASP A 216 14.11 7.11 -12.32
C ASP A 216 13.07 6.03 -12.68
N SER A 217 13.07 4.91 -11.95
CA SER A 217 12.13 3.81 -12.13
C SER A 217 11.60 3.35 -10.77
N PRO A 218 10.43 2.68 -10.71
CA PRO A 218 9.96 2.08 -9.45
C PRO A 218 11.10 1.27 -8.81
N PRO A 219 11.38 1.45 -7.50
CA PRO A 219 12.54 0.82 -6.86
C PRO A 219 12.57 -0.71 -6.98
N GLU A 220 11.39 -1.35 -7.12
CA GLU A 220 11.25 -2.80 -7.30
C GLU A 220 11.69 -3.30 -8.69
N GLU A 221 11.69 -2.42 -9.70
CA GLU A 221 12.05 -2.72 -11.09
C GLU A 221 13.46 -2.24 -11.47
N ALA A 222 14.06 -1.41 -10.62
CA ALA A 222 15.35 -0.78 -10.89
C ALA A 222 16.50 -1.78 -10.70
N ASP A 223 17.22 -2.10 -11.78
CA ASP A 223 18.56 -2.70 -11.69
C ASP A 223 19.57 -1.61 -11.32
N PRO A 224 20.15 -1.62 -10.10
CA PRO A 224 21.09 -0.60 -9.67
C PRO A 224 22.35 -0.56 -10.52
N GLN A 225 22.74 -1.69 -11.15
CA GLN A 225 23.93 -1.77 -11.98
C GLN A 225 23.71 -1.02 -13.29
N THR A 226 22.70 -1.45 -14.07
CA THR A 226 22.33 -0.77 -15.32
C THR A 226 21.95 0.69 -15.07
N GLY A 227 21.26 0.98 -13.97
CA GLY A 227 20.91 2.33 -13.55
C GLY A 227 22.12 3.23 -13.33
N ARG A 228 23.10 2.77 -12.55
CA ARG A 228 24.35 3.49 -12.29
C ARG A 228 25.08 3.82 -13.59
N GLU A 229 25.21 2.85 -14.50
CA GLU A 229 25.93 3.08 -15.75
C GLU A 229 25.30 4.18 -16.60
N ARG A 230 23.97 4.17 -16.72
CA ARG A 230 23.20 5.19 -17.43
C ARG A 230 23.43 6.59 -16.85
N VAL A 231 23.33 6.73 -15.53
CA VAL A 231 23.52 8.02 -14.84
C VAL A 231 24.94 8.55 -15.04
N LEU A 232 25.96 7.68 -14.95
CA LEU A 232 27.35 8.07 -15.20
C LEU A 232 27.58 8.50 -16.63
N ASP A 233 26.96 7.84 -17.61
CA ASP A 233 27.08 8.22 -19.03
C ASP A 233 26.42 9.57 -19.32
N ILE A 234 25.24 9.84 -18.74
CA ILE A 234 24.59 11.16 -18.81
C ILE A 234 25.52 12.26 -18.25
N LEU A 235 26.17 12.01 -17.10
CA LEU A 235 27.10 12.97 -16.50
C LEU A 235 28.35 13.22 -17.36
N VAL A 236 28.83 12.21 -18.10
CA VAL A 236 29.93 12.36 -19.05
C VAL A 236 29.50 13.17 -20.26
N GLU A 237 28.32 12.90 -20.82
CA GLU A 237 27.77 13.63 -21.97
C GLU A 237 27.49 15.09 -21.64
N ALA A 238 26.99 15.37 -20.43
CA ALA A 238 26.81 16.72 -19.90
C ALA A 238 28.14 17.43 -19.56
N GLY A 239 29.28 16.73 -19.61
CA GLY A 239 30.60 17.28 -19.28
C GLY A 239 30.81 17.58 -17.79
N THR A 240 29.95 17.05 -16.91
CA THR A 240 30.04 17.25 -15.46
C THR A 240 31.15 16.41 -14.84
N ILE A 241 31.43 15.23 -15.43
CA ILE A 241 32.54 14.36 -15.04
C ILE A 241 33.34 13.93 -16.27
N THR A 242 34.59 13.53 -16.05
CA THR A 242 35.44 12.93 -17.07
C THR A 242 35.14 11.44 -17.26
N ARG A 243 35.46 10.90 -18.44
CA ARG A 243 35.40 9.44 -18.70
C ARG A 243 36.24 8.62 -17.71
N THR A 244 37.34 9.18 -17.21
CA THR A 244 38.20 8.51 -16.22
C THR A 244 37.52 8.44 -14.86
N GLN A 245 36.87 9.52 -14.43
CA GLN A 245 36.05 9.54 -13.20
C GLN A 245 34.89 8.55 -13.30
N ALA A 246 34.16 8.54 -14.43
CA ALA A 246 33.08 7.59 -14.66
C ALA A 246 33.57 6.13 -14.58
N ARG A 247 34.73 5.82 -15.21
CA ARG A 247 35.32 4.47 -15.13
C ARG A 247 35.71 4.10 -13.70
N SER A 248 36.22 5.05 -12.92
CA SER A 248 36.54 4.80 -11.50
C SER A 248 35.26 4.52 -10.70
N ALA A 249 34.23 5.32 -10.88
CA ALA A 249 32.95 5.19 -10.18
C ALA A 249 32.19 3.89 -10.50
N ARG A 250 32.42 3.30 -11.69
CA ARG A 250 31.91 1.96 -12.03
C ARG A 250 32.51 0.83 -11.17
N ASN A 251 33.62 1.08 -10.48
CA ASN A 251 34.21 0.08 -9.58
C ASN A 251 33.79 0.27 -8.12
N ASP A 252 32.97 1.29 -7.83
CA ASP A 252 32.45 1.50 -6.48
C ASP A 252 31.52 0.33 -6.07
N PRO A 253 31.38 0.05 -4.76
CA PRO A 253 30.54 -1.04 -4.27
C PRO A 253 29.10 -0.93 -4.76
N TYR A 254 28.49 -2.08 -5.02
CA TYR A 254 27.06 -2.15 -5.28
C TYR A 254 26.25 -2.12 -3.98
N PRO A 255 24.98 -1.69 -4.04
CA PRO A 255 24.08 -1.76 -2.89
C PRO A 255 23.98 -3.18 -2.34
N SER A 256 23.82 -3.30 -1.02
CA SER A 256 23.46 -4.58 -0.39
C SER A 256 22.18 -5.15 -1.02
N GLU A 257 22.09 -6.46 -1.21
CA GLU A 257 20.86 -7.14 -1.64
C GLU A 257 19.91 -7.45 -0.48
N GLU A 258 20.34 -7.20 0.76
CA GLU A 258 19.55 -7.52 1.95
C GLU A 258 18.32 -6.61 2.05
N LEU A 259 17.14 -7.23 1.97
CA LEU A 259 15.86 -6.57 2.18
C LEU A 259 15.51 -6.60 3.68
N PRO A 260 14.93 -5.51 4.22
CA PRO A 260 14.44 -5.54 5.59
C PRO A 260 13.32 -6.58 5.70
N GLN A 261 13.42 -7.48 6.69
CA GLN A 261 12.30 -8.37 7.02
C GLN A 261 11.22 -7.57 7.73
N LEU A 262 10.12 -7.33 7.02
CA LEU A 262 8.95 -6.67 7.58
C LEU A 262 8.07 -7.70 8.30
N PRO A 263 7.40 -7.33 9.42
CA PRO A 263 6.35 -8.17 9.98
C PRO A 263 5.27 -8.42 8.92
N HIS A 264 4.85 -9.68 8.76
CA HIS A 264 3.83 -10.07 7.76
C HIS A 264 2.54 -9.24 7.85
N PHE A 265 2.06 -8.94 9.07
CA PHE A 265 0.88 -8.09 9.25
C PHE A 265 1.09 -6.67 8.71
N ALA A 266 2.31 -6.14 8.84
CA ALA A 266 2.66 -4.82 8.33
C ALA A 266 2.69 -4.83 6.81
N THR A 267 3.28 -5.85 6.20
CA THR A 267 3.24 -6.04 4.73
C THR A 267 1.80 -6.09 4.21
N TYR A 268 0.95 -6.94 4.82
CA TYR A 268 -0.46 -7.07 4.45
C TYR A 268 -1.22 -5.73 4.60
N LEU A 269 -0.99 -5.02 5.71
CA LEU A 269 -1.60 -3.72 5.96
C LEU A 269 -1.17 -2.66 4.94
N ILE A 270 0.12 -2.56 4.65
CA ILE A 270 0.65 -1.61 3.66
C ILE A 270 0.08 -1.94 2.27
N GLN A 271 0.01 -3.22 1.89
CA GLN A 271 -0.63 -3.62 0.63
C GLN A 271 -2.11 -3.22 0.56
N GLN A 272 -2.87 -3.38 1.65
CA GLN A 272 -4.26 -2.95 1.69
C GLN A 272 -4.38 -1.41 1.58
N VAL A 273 -3.57 -0.66 2.33
CA VAL A 273 -3.53 0.81 2.26
C VAL A 273 -3.17 1.28 0.84
N THR A 274 -2.15 0.68 0.23
CA THR A 274 -1.72 1.01 -1.14
C THR A 274 -2.79 0.67 -2.17
N ARG A 275 -3.52 -0.43 -2.01
CA ARG A 275 -4.63 -0.81 -2.90
C ARG A 275 -5.80 0.18 -2.83
N GLU A 276 -6.11 0.67 -1.64
CA GLU A 276 -7.26 1.54 -1.40
C GLU A 276 -6.97 3.02 -1.66
N LEU A 277 -5.75 3.48 -1.34
CA LEU A 277 -5.37 4.90 -1.40
C LEU A 277 -4.29 5.20 -2.45
N GLY A 278 -3.65 4.19 -3.04
CA GLY A 278 -2.54 4.34 -3.98
C GLY A 278 -1.17 4.42 -3.31
N GLU A 279 -0.12 4.11 -4.07
CA GLU A 279 1.28 4.00 -3.57
C GLU A 279 1.82 5.29 -2.93
N ALA A 280 1.40 6.45 -3.44
CA ALA A 280 1.87 7.75 -2.97
C ALA A 280 1.59 8.00 -1.47
N VAL A 281 0.64 7.28 -0.86
CA VAL A 281 0.33 7.45 0.57
C VAL A 281 1.45 6.94 1.48
N VAL A 282 2.21 5.92 1.07
CA VAL A 282 3.19 5.28 1.96
C VAL A 282 4.43 6.15 2.16
N GLY A 283 4.84 6.90 1.12
CA GLY A 283 5.96 7.84 1.18
C GLY A 283 5.64 9.22 1.73
N ARG A 284 4.40 9.44 2.19
CA ARG A 284 3.99 10.72 2.75
C ARG A 284 4.41 10.86 4.21
N SER A 285 4.91 12.05 4.55
CA SER A 285 5.24 12.37 5.93
C SER A 285 3.98 12.59 6.76
N GLY A 286 3.93 11.97 7.94
CA GLY A 286 2.91 12.19 8.98
C GLY A 286 1.67 11.32 8.86
N ILE A 287 1.67 10.31 7.99
CA ILE A 287 0.54 9.38 7.86
C ILE A 287 0.45 8.48 9.10
N LYS A 288 -0.77 8.37 9.65
CA LYS A 288 -1.09 7.43 10.73
C LYS A 288 -2.13 6.45 10.23
N VAL A 289 -1.82 5.17 10.32
CA VAL A 289 -2.78 4.09 10.03
C VAL A 289 -3.26 3.52 11.34
N ILE A 290 -4.56 3.66 11.61
CA ILE A 290 -5.20 2.99 12.73
C ILE A 290 -5.65 1.62 12.22
N SER A 291 -5.02 0.56 12.72
CA SER A 291 -5.37 -0.81 12.35
C SER A 291 -6.60 -1.30 13.13
N THR A 292 -7.05 -2.50 12.80
CA THR A 292 -8.05 -3.23 13.59
C THR A 292 -7.44 -4.14 14.65
N LEU A 293 -6.09 -4.26 14.67
CA LEU A 293 -5.37 -5.11 15.60
C LEU A 293 -5.52 -4.61 17.04
N ASP A 294 -5.79 -5.53 17.94
CA ASP A 294 -5.86 -5.29 19.38
C ASP A 294 -4.48 -5.62 19.98
N TYR A 295 -3.83 -4.64 20.62
CA TYR A 295 -2.46 -4.77 21.10
C TYR A 295 -2.29 -5.95 22.08
N ASP A 296 -3.15 -6.03 23.09
CA ASP A 296 -3.05 -7.06 24.12
C ASP A 296 -3.34 -8.45 23.53
N LEU A 297 -4.36 -8.55 22.67
CA LEU A 297 -4.67 -9.80 21.99
C LEU A 297 -3.54 -10.23 21.03
N GLN A 298 -2.97 -9.30 20.28
CA GLN A 298 -1.84 -9.55 19.39
C GLN A 298 -0.65 -10.12 20.17
N GLU A 299 -0.27 -9.49 21.27
CA GLU A 299 0.85 -9.92 22.11
C GLU A 299 0.60 -11.28 22.76
N GLN A 300 -0.58 -11.47 23.36
CA GLN A 300 -0.93 -12.72 24.05
C GLN A 300 -1.13 -13.90 23.08
N ALA A 301 -1.76 -13.67 21.94
CA ALA A 301 -1.99 -14.72 20.96
C ALA A 301 -0.68 -15.12 20.27
N ALA A 302 0.17 -14.15 19.90
CA ALA A 302 1.51 -14.41 19.36
C ALA A 302 2.40 -15.17 20.35
N CYS A 303 2.43 -14.77 21.62
CA CYS A 303 3.27 -15.43 22.62
C CYS A 303 2.77 -16.86 22.94
N ALA A 304 1.45 -17.09 22.97
CA ALA A 304 0.87 -18.41 23.17
C ALA A 304 1.19 -19.35 21.99
N ALA A 305 1.03 -18.87 20.75
CA ALA A 305 1.39 -19.63 19.55
C ALA A 305 2.89 -19.96 19.53
N ALA A 306 3.76 -18.97 19.77
CA ALA A 306 5.21 -19.18 19.84
C ALA A 306 5.59 -20.17 20.95
N SER A 307 4.98 -20.08 22.13
CA SER A 307 5.19 -21.03 23.23
C SER A 307 4.75 -22.44 22.86
N HIS A 308 3.65 -22.58 22.13
CA HIS A 308 3.18 -23.88 21.66
C HIS A 308 4.14 -24.48 20.63
N VAL A 309 4.62 -23.68 19.68
CA VAL A 309 5.64 -24.09 18.70
C VAL A 309 6.91 -24.54 19.40
N LEU A 310 7.41 -23.82 20.39
CA LEU A 310 8.58 -24.25 21.18
C LEU A 310 8.37 -25.64 21.81
N ARG A 311 7.18 -25.91 22.37
CA ARG A 311 6.86 -27.24 22.94
C ARG A 311 6.84 -28.34 21.86
N LEU A 312 6.34 -28.04 20.67
CA LEU A 312 6.36 -28.94 19.51
C LEU A 312 7.75 -29.06 18.86
N SER A 313 8.68 -28.16 19.18
CA SER A 313 10.11 -28.26 18.82
C SER A 313 10.93 -28.97 19.91
N GLY A 314 10.28 -29.75 20.78
CA GLY A 314 10.94 -30.54 21.82
C GLY A 314 11.29 -29.79 23.11
N ALA A 315 10.91 -28.51 23.25
CA ALA A 315 11.14 -27.78 24.50
C ALA A 315 10.26 -28.32 25.65
N SER A 316 10.70 -28.07 26.88
CA SER A 316 9.93 -28.45 28.08
C SER A 316 8.56 -27.75 28.12
N ILE A 317 7.56 -28.38 28.74
CA ILE A 317 6.19 -27.82 28.83
C ILE A 317 6.16 -26.45 29.55
N GLY A 318 7.11 -26.22 30.47
CA GLY A 318 7.26 -24.95 31.18
C GLY A 318 7.95 -23.84 30.38
N THR A 319 8.47 -24.14 29.19
CA THR A 319 9.08 -23.13 28.32
C THR A 319 7.99 -22.23 27.75
N VAL A 320 8.12 -20.92 27.99
CA VAL A 320 7.19 -19.89 27.54
C VAL A 320 7.98 -18.81 26.80
N SER A 321 7.51 -18.46 25.61
CA SER A 321 7.99 -17.30 24.88
C SER A 321 7.41 -16.02 25.50
N GLY A 322 8.25 -15.02 25.73
CA GLY A 322 7.81 -13.70 26.20
C GLY A 322 6.96 -12.98 25.14
N THR A 323 6.24 -11.95 25.56
CA THR A 323 5.63 -11.00 24.64
C THR A 323 6.70 -10.04 24.11
N SER A 324 6.50 -9.48 22.92
CA SER A 324 7.37 -8.45 22.36
C SER A 324 7.28 -7.13 23.14
N GLY A 325 6.14 -6.85 23.77
CA GLY A 325 5.92 -5.69 24.64
C GLY A 325 6.46 -5.81 26.07
N GLY A 326 7.02 -6.96 26.45
CA GLY A 326 7.58 -7.20 27.79
C GLY A 326 6.56 -7.54 28.89
N SER A 327 5.27 -7.62 28.56
CA SER A 327 4.23 -8.14 29.44
C SER A 327 4.33 -9.67 29.60
N PRO A 328 3.88 -10.25 30.72
CA PRO A 328 3.91 -11.70 30.89
C PRO A 328 2.94 -12.40 29.90
N CYS A 329 3.36 -13.53 29.35
CA CYS A 329 2.51 -14.36 28.47
C CYS A 329 1.55 -15.22 29.31
N VAL A 330 0.42 -14.65 29.72
CA VAL A 330 -0.60 -15.35 30.51
C VAL A 330 -1.33 -16.42 29.67
N ALA A 331 -1.54 -16.14 28.38
CA ALA A 331 -2.23 -17.05 27.47
C ALA A 331 -1.50 -18.40 27.28
N ALA A 332 -0.17 -18.46 27.47
CA ALA A 332 0.57 -19.72 27.44
C ALA A 332 0.14 -20.71 28.54
N GLY A 333 -0.46 -20.22 29.63
CA GLY A 333 -1.05 -21.05 30.69
C GLY A 333 -2.36 -21.74 30.28
N LEU A 334 -3.01 -21.28 29.19
CA LEU A 334 -4.23 -21.86 28.65
C LEU A 334 -3.96 -22.91 27.56
N LEU A 335 -2.70 -23.09 27.16
CA LEU A 335 -2.32 -24.05 26.15
C LEU A 335 -2.61 -25.49 26.63
N PRO A 336 -3.16 -26.36 25.77
CA PRO A 336 -3.43 -27.73 26.13
C PRO A 336 -2.13 -28.50 26.39
N THR A 337 -2.24 -29.59 27.14
CA THR A 337 -1.15 -30.57 27.26
C THR A 337 -0.89 -31.21 25.91
N LEU A 338 0.39 -31.35 25.54
CA LEU A 338 0.76 -32.12 24.36
C LEU A 338 0.36 -33.59 24.53
N ARG A 339 0.05 -34.25 23.40
CA ARG A 339 -0.17 -35.70 23.42
C ARG A 339 1.13 -36.38 23.83
N PRO A 340 1.10 -37.51 24.56
CA PRO A 340 2.32 -38.20 24.98
C PRO A 340 3.29 -38.54 23.84
N ARG A 341 2.76 -38.72 22.62
CA ARG A 341 3.55 -39.00 21.41
C ARG A 341 4.25 -37.78 20.80
N ASP A 342 3.86 -36.56 21.17
CA ASP A 342 4.46 -35.32 20.66
C ASP A 342 5.41 -34.68 21.71
N ALA A 343 5.29 -35.05 22.98
CA ALA A 343 6.05 -34.44 24.06
C ALA A 343 7.55 -34.79 23.96
N GLY A 344 8.40 -33.75 23.90
CA GLY A 344 9.86 -33.91 23.83
C GLY A 344 10.38 -34.34 22.45
N ILE A 345 9.54 -34.32 21.43
CA ILE A 345 9.93 -34.57 20.04
C ILE A 345 9.98 -33.23 19.31
N ASP A 346 11.05 -33.00 18.56
CA ASP A 346 11.11 -31.88 17.63
C ASP A 346 10.42 -32.27 16.32
N HIS A 347 9.35 -31.56 16.00
CA HIS A 347 8.58 -31.74 14.78
C HIS A 347 9.14 -30.98 13.57
N GLY A 348 10.25 -30.25 13.71
CA GLY A 348 10.88 -29.52 12.60
C GLY A 348 10.01 -28.38 12.09
N ILE A 349 9.35 -27.65 12.99
CA ILE A 349 8.49 -26.51 12.64
C ILE A 349 9.37 -25.33 12.25
N GLU A 350 9.49 -25.08 10.95
CA GLU A 350 10.24 -23.94 10.41
C GLU A 350 9.42 -22.65 10.43
N GLU A 351 8.11 -22.76 10.31
CA GLU A 351 7.22 -21.62 10.15
C GLU A 351 5.84 -21.88 10.74
N TRP A 352 5.20 -20.81 11.22
CA TRP A 352 3.85 -20.85 11.77
C TRP A 352 3.13 -19.54 11.51
N ALA A 353 1.81 -19.61 11.43
CA ALA A 353 0.96 -18.46 11.28
C ALA A 353 -0.21 -18.51 12.27
N LEU A 354 -0.74 -17.35 12.60
CA LEU A 354 -1.85 -17.14 13.50
C LEU A 354 -2.69 -15.98 12.99
N VAL A 355 -4.01 -16.15 13.01
CA VAL A 355 -4.97 -15.08 12.76
C VAL A 355 -6.11 -15.20 13.76
N VAL A 356 -6.54 -14.07 14.30
CA VAL A 356 -7.77 -13.93 15.07
C VAL A 356 -8.60 -12.84 14.42
N ILE A 357 -9.87 -13.13 14.15
CA ILE A 357 -10.80 -12.17 13.56
C ILE A 357 -12.00 -11.93 14.48
N ASP A 358 -12.61 -10.76 14.36
CA ASP A 358 -14.02 -10.54 14.72
C ASP A 358 -14.89 -10.98 13.54
N PRO A 359 -15.61 -12.11 13.63
CA PRO A 359 -16.40 -12.63 12.51
C PRO A 359 -17.65 -11.78 12.22
N VAL A 360 -18.11 -10.95 13.16
CA VAL A 360 -19.27 -10.09 12.97
C VAL A 360 -18.84 -8.80 12.29
N ALA A 361 -17.76 -8.18 12.76
CA ALA A 361 -17.23 -6.96 12.16
C ALA A 361 -16.45 -7.22 10.85
N GLY A 362 -15.89 -8.42 10.68
CA GLY A 362 -14.97 -8.72 9.58
C GLY A 362 -13.61 -8.04 9.76
N GLU A 363 -13.14 -7.92 11.01
CA GLU A 363 -11.90 -7.23 11.38
C GLU A 363 -10.82 -8.23 11.83
N ILE A 364 -9.57 -8.03 11.43
CA ILE A 364 -8.43 -8.79 11.97
C ILE A 364 -8.02 -8.19 13.31
N LEU A 365 -8.12 -8.97 14.39
CA LEU A 365 -7.77 -8.50 15.73
C LEU A 365 -6.34 -8.90 16.15
N ALA A 366 -5.81 -9.99 15.60
CA ALA A 366 -4.42 -10.38 15.77
C ALA A 366 -3.94 -11.18 14.55
N ALA A 367 -2.70 -10.96 14.12
CA ALA A 367 -2.09 -11.68 13.01
C ALA A 367 -0.57 -11.79 13.13
N ARG A 368 -0.01 -12.99 12.91
CA ARG A 368 1.44 -13.23 12.91
C ARG A 368 1.81 -14.34 11.94
N GLY A 369 2.99 -14.24 11.33
CA GLY A 369 3.47 -15.17 10.31
C GLY A 369 2.77 -14.97 8.96
N PRO A 370 3.07 -15.81 7.96
CA PRO A 370 2.51 -15.70 6.61
C PRO A 370 1.09 -16.26 6.56
N PHE A 371 0.13 -15.47 7.02
CA PHE A 371 -1.27 -15.87 7.10
C PHE A 371 -2.04 -15.70 5.78
N ASP A 372 -1.52 -14.91 4.86
CA ASP A 372 -2.10 -14.54 3.58
C ASP A 372 -1.59 -15.39 2.41
N GLU A 373 -0.59 -16.25 2.65
CA GLU A 373 -0.07 -17.17 1.64
C GLU A 373 -0.94 -18.43 1.48
N PRO A 374 -1.37 -18.78 0.25
CA PRO A 374 -2.14 -20.01 0.02
C PRO A 374 -1.33 -21.28 0.32
N ARG A 375 -1.90 -22.18 1.11
CA ARG A 375 -1.28 -23.46 1.51
C ARG A 375 -2.27 -24.61 1.36
N ASN A 376 -1.77 -25.84 1.35
CA ASN A 376 -2.65 -27.00 1.33
C ASN A 376 -3.53 -27.02 2.59
N ALA A 377 -4.83 -26.80 2.41
CA ALA A 377 -5.79 -26.69 3.49
C ALA A 377 -6.20 -28.07 4.05
N GLY A 378 -6.05 -29.13 3.26
CA GLY A 378 -6.30 -30.51 3.67
C GLY A 378 -7.68 -30.68 4.37
N PRO A 379 -7.74 -31.39 5.50
CA PRO A 379 -8.99 -31.65 6.24
C PRO A 379 -9.74 -30.40 6.73
N LEU A 380 -9.11 -29.21 6.71
CA LEU A 380 -9.79 -27.97 7.08
C LEU A 380 -10.92 -27.60 6.11
N LEU A 381 -11.00 -28.23 4.93
CA LEU A 381 -12.07 -28.02 3.97
C LEU A 381 -13.23 -29.01 4.11
N ASP A 382 -13.05 -30.12 4.83
CA ASP A 382 -14.07 -31.16 5.02
C ASP A 382 -15.38 -30.60 5.60
N PRO A 383 -15.38 -29.68 6.60
CA PRO A 383 -16.61 -29.12 7.13
C PRO A 383 -17.48 -28.43 6.07
N PHE A 384 -16.89 -27.83 5.04
CA PHE A 384 -17.63 -27.19 3.94
C PHE A 384 -18.23 -28.20 2.96
N THR A 385 -17.58 -29.36 2.78
CA THR A 385 -18.18 -30.50 2.07
C THR A 385 -19.43 -30.99 2.79
N TYR A 386 -19.37 -31.15 4.11
CA TYR A 386 -20.54 -31.55 4.90
C TYR A 386 -21.60 -30.45 5.00
N LEU A 387 -21.21 -29.17 5.03
CA LEU A 387 -22.14 -28.05 4.93
C LEU A 387 -22.95 -28.12 3.62
N THR A 388 -22.28 -28.41 2.51
CA THR A 388 -22.93 -28.64 1.21
C THR A 388 -23.87 -29.85 1.24
N ALA A 389 -23.54 -30.89 2.03
CA ALA A 389 -24.44 -32.02 2.25
C ALA A 389 -25.72 -31.58 2.98
N PHE A 390 -25.56 -30.77 4.03
CA PHE A 390 -26.67 -30.29 4.85
C PHE A 390 -27.60 -29.35 4.08
N SER A 391 -27.06 -28.46 3.24
CA SER A 391 -27.88 -27.61 2.36
C SER A 391 -28.70 -28.42 1.34
N ARG A 392 -28.35 -29.69 1.13
CA ARG A 392 -29.07 -30.64 0.28
C ARG A 392 -29.95 -31.64 1.03
N GLY A 393 -30.29 -31.33 2.28
CA GLY A 393 -31.22 -32.13 3.08
C GLY A 393 -30.60 -33.35 3.75
N ARG A 394 -29.27 -33.53 3.69
CA ARG A 394 -28.60 -34.46 4.62
C ARG A 394 -28.66 -33.86 6.02
N THR A 395 -28.57 -34.74 7.01
CA THR A 395 -28.59 -34.38 8.43
C THR A 395 -27.36 -34.93 9.13
N PRO A 396 -27.00 -34.45 10.33
CA PRO A 396 -25.93 -35.04 11.13
C PRO A 396 -26.10 -36.55 11.40
N SER A 397 -27.33 -37.07 11.31
CA SER A 397 -27.67 -38.49 11.44
C SER A 397 -27.62 -39.29 10.12
N SER A 398 -27.48 -38.63 8.97
CA SER A 398 -27.33 -39.32 7.68
C SER A 398 -26.07 -40.19 7.69
N MET A 399 -26.12 -41.30 6.94
CA MET A 399 -25.01 -42.25 6.85
C MET A 399 -24.02 -41.83 5.77
N VAL A 400 -22.73 -42.01 6.05
CA VAL A 400 -21.61 -41.95 5.12
C VAL A 400 -20.77 -43.21 5.32
N VAL A 401 -20.09 -43.68 4.28
CA VAL A 401 -19.31 -44.92 4.32
C VAL A 401 -17.84 -44.57 4.19
N GLU A 402 -17.02 -45.25 4.98
CA GLU A 402 -15.56 -45.19 4.90
C GLU A 402 -15.04 -46.47 4.23
N LEU A 403 -14.52 -46.33 3.00
CA LEU A 403 -14.13 -47.44 2.13
C LEU A 403 -12.62 -47.53 1.86
N GLY A 404 -11.79 -46.76 2.55
CA GLY A 404 -10.34 -46.76 2.31
C GLY A 404 -9.59 -47.91 2.97
N SER A 405 -8.31 -47.69 3.27
CA SER A 405 -7.38 -48.73 3.71
C SER A 405 -7.67 -49.29 5.11
N ASP A 406 -8.35 -48.53 5.97
CA ASP A 406 -8.86 -48.95 7.28
C ASP A 406 -10.40 -48.78 7.32
N PRO A 407 -11.16 -49.67 6.66
CA PRO A 407 -12.59 -49.46 6.46
C PRO A 407 -13.37 -49.57 7.77
N ARG A 408 -13.97 -48.47 8.20
CA ARG A 408 -14.82 -48.39 9.41
C ARG A 408 -16.29 -48.70 9.13
N GLY A 409 -16.65 -48.87 7.85
CA GLY A 409 -18.01 -49.15 7.42
C GLY A 409 -18.94 -47.93 7.50
N PRO A 410 -20.27 -48.13 7.45
CA PRO A 410 -21.24 -47.05 7.51
C PRO A 410 -21.27 -46.39 8.89
N MET A 411 -21.17 -45.07 8.94
CA MET A 411 -21.31 -44.27 10.16
C MET A 411 -22.11 -42.98 9.92
N ARG A 412 -22.47 -42.30 11.00
CA ARG A 412 -23.20 -41.03 10.90
C ARG A 412 -22.26 -39.90 10.49
N ILE A 413 -22.72 -38.95 9.68
CA ILE A 413 -21.95 -37.77 9.26
C ILE A 413 -21.32 -37.05 10.46
N ARG A 414 -22.05 -36.86 11.57
CA ARG A 414 -21.49 -36.22 12.77
C ARG A 414 -20.29 -36.95 13.36
N THR A 415 -20.25 -38.28 13.24
CA THR A 415 -19.14 -39.11 13.72
C THR A 415 -17.96 -38.97 12.76
N ALA A 416 -18.20 -39.03 11.45
CA ALA A 416 -17.16 -38.85 10.44
C ALA A 416 -16.50 -37.47 10.54
N LEU A 417 -17.31 -36.41 10.60
CA LEU A 417 -16.84 -35.03 10.71
C LEU A 417 -16.09 -34.77 12.02
N ALA A 418 -16.62 -35.22 13.17
CA ALA A 418 -15.97 -34.99 14.47
C ALA A 418 -14.61 -35.68 14.63
N ASN A 419 -14.32 -36.71 13.81
CA ASN A 419 -13.04 -37.41 13.82
C ASN A 419 -12.19 -37.13 12.58
N SER A 420 -12.63 -36.22 11.71
CA SER A 420 -11.94 -35.85 10.46
C SER A 420 -11.51 -37.06 9.61
N TYR A 421 -12.43 -38.01 9.37
CA TYR A 421 -12.12 -39.20 8.57
C TYR A 421 -12.04 -38.87 7.07
N PRO A 422 -10.86 -38.99 6.43
CA PRO A 422 -10.63 -38.47 5.07
C PRO A 422 -11.43 -39.22 4.00
N ASP A 423 -11.53 -40.55 4.08
CA ASP A 423 -12.26 -41.33 3.07
C ASP A 423 -13.77 -41.08 3.14
N SER A 424 -14.28 -40.77 4.32
CA SER A 424 -15.68 -40.37 4.51
C SER A 424 -15.95 -39.01 3.86
N ALA A 425 -15.02 -38.05 3.98
CA ALA A 425 -15.12 -36.75 3.33
C ALA A 425 -15.03 -36.88 1.81
N ALA A 426 -14.09 -37.68 1.30
CA ALA A 426 -13.95 -37.97 -0.13
C ALA A 426 -15.20 -38.64 -0.72
N THR A 427 -15.78 -39.62 0.00
CA THR A 427 -17.04 -40.28 -0.41
C THR A 427 -18.20 -39.27 -0.46
N MET A 428 -18.27 -38.35 0.51
CA MET A 428 -19.29 -37.30 0.52
C MET A 428 -19.10 -36.31 -0.64
N LEU A 429 -17.87 -35.88 -0.89
CA LEU A 429 -17.53 -35.00 -2.01
C LEU A 429 -17.94 -35.61 -3.36
N ALA A 430 -17.61 -36.89 -3.58
CA ALA A 430 -18.00 -37.63 -4.77
C ALA A 430 -19.53 -37.71 -4.93
N ALA A 431 -20.26 -37.94 -3.84
CA ALA A 431 -21.71 -38.02 -3.86
C ALA A 431 -22.41 -36.68 -4.14
N LEU A 432 -21.84 -35.56 -3.67
CA LEU A 432 -22.39 -34.21 -3.88
C LEU A 432 -22.04 -33.62 -5.24
N GLY A 433 -20.96 -34.10 -5.83
CA GLY A 433 -20.40 -33.54 -7.04
C GLY A 433 -19.53 -32.31 -6.72
N PRO A 434 -18.30 -32.28 -7.24
CA PRO A 434 -17.30 -31.27 -6.89
C PRO A 434 -17.73 -29.80 -7.08
N GLU A 435 -18.37 -29.48 -8.20
CA GLU A 435 -18.85 -28.12 -8.54
C GLU A 435 -19.87 -27.56 -7.53
N SER A 436 -20.53 -28.44 -6.79
CA SER A 436 -21.51 -28.05 -5.78
C SER A 436 -20.85 -27.58 -4.50
N VAL A 437 -19.76 -28.24 -4.15
CA VAL A 437 -18.94 -27.84 -3.00
C VAL A 437 -18.23 -26.54 -3.33
N ASP A 438 -17.71 -26.37 -4.55
CA ASP A 438 -17.09 -25.12 -5.00
C ASP A 438 -18.02 -23.92 -4.91
N ARG A 439 -19.27 -24.08 -5.36
CA ARG A 439 -20.26 -22.99 -5.23
C ARG A 439 -20.52 -22.61 -3.78
N THR A 440 -20.48 -23.59 -2.87
CA THR A 440 -20.61 -23.33 -1.43
C THR A 440 -19.36 -22.63 -0.89
N LEU A 441 -18.17 -23.07 -1.28
CA LEU A 441 -16.89 -22.45 -0.91
C LEU A 441 -16.81 -20.99 -1.41
N ALA A 442 -17.17 -20.72 -2.66
CA ALA A 442 -17.20 -19.38 -3.24
C ALA A 442 -18.20 -18.45 -2.51
N GLN A 443 -19.35 -18.98 -2.10
CA GLN A 443 -20.31 -18.24 -1.26
C GLN A 443 -19.73 -17.87 0.11
N LEU A 444 -18.73 -18.60 0.60
CA LEU A 444 -18.01 -18.33 1.84
C LEU A 444 -16.72 -17.53 1.65
N GLY A 445 -16.31 -17.27 0.40
CA GLY A 445 -15.10 -16.49 0.07
C GLY A 445 -13.84 -17.29 -0.16
N LEU A 446 -13.97 -18.60 -0.33
CA LEU A 446 -12.88 -19.47 -0.75
C LEU A 446 -12.92 -19.61 -2.28
N ASP A 447 -12.49 -18.56 -2.96
CA ASP A 447 -12.40 -18.47 -4.42
C ASP A 447 -11.00 -18.92 -4.89
N GLY A 448 -10.77 -20.24 -4.97
CA GLY A 448 -9.45 -20.78 -5.29
C GLY A 448 -9.43 -22.27 -5.64
N PRO A 449 -8.25 -22.85 -5.96
CA PRO A 449 -8.09 -24.28 -6.17
C PRO A 449 -8.55 -25.05 -4.93
N ARG A 450 -9.29 -26.15 -5.10
CA ARG A 450 -9.93 -26.93 -4.00
C ARG A 450 -9.02 -27.39 -2.88
N GLU A 451 -7.71 -27.35 -3.06
CA GLU A 451 -6.76 -27.86 -2.09
C GLU A 451 -5.96 -26.74 -1.43
N SER A 452 -6.02 -25.50 -1.95
CA SER A 452 -5.19 -24.40 -1.47
C SER A 452 -6.03 -23.23 -0.99
N ALA A 453 -5.75 -22.77 0.22
CA ALA A 453 -6.34 -21.56 0.79
C ALA A 453 -5.35 -20.90 1.75
N SER A 454 -5.39 -19.58 1.87
CA SER A 454 -4.63 -18.87 2.89
C SER A 454 -5.28 -19.06 4.27
N LEU A 455 -4.51 -18.86 5.34
CA LEU A 455 -5.06 -18.95 6.70
C LEU A 455 -6.14 -17.88 6.93
N ILE A 456 -5.96 -16.68 6.39
CA ILE A 456 -6.96 -15.61 6.50
C ILE A 456 -8.26 -15.94 5.78
N ASP A 457 -8.20 -16.52 4.56
CA ASP A 457 -9.41 -16.90 3.82
C ASP A 457 -10.16 -18.04 4.51
N LEU A 458 -9.42 -19.04 5.01
CA LEU A 458 -10.00 -20.12 5.83
C LEU A 458 -10.67 -19.54 7.08
N THR A 459 -9.97 -18.68 7.80
CA THR A 459 -10.47 -18.05 9.03
C THR A 459 -11.73 -17.22 8.74
N ALA A 460 -11.77 -16.49 7.64
CA ALA A 460 -12.96 -15.75 7.19
C ALA A 460 -14.13 -16.69 6.89
N ALA A 461 -13.90 -17.80 6.18
CA ALA A 461 -14.93 -18.78 5.84
C ALA A 461 -15.50 -19.48 7.09
N TYR A 462 -14.66 -19.85 8.06
CA TYR A 462 -15.11 -20.32 9.37
C TYR A 462 -15.82 -19.23 10.17
N GLY A 463 -15.39 -17.96 10.02
CA GLY A 463 -16.03 -16.79 10.59
C GLY A 463 -17.50 -16.66 10.16
N VAL A 464 -17.82 -16.99 8.90
CA VAL A 464 -19.22 -17.02 8.43
C VAL A 464 -20.06 -18.03 9.23
N LEU A 465 -19.51 -19.20 9.57
CA LEU A 465 -20.20 -20.18 10.40
C LEU A 465 -20.38 -19.67 11.84
N ALA A 466 -19.35 -19.01 12.39
CA ALA A 466 -19.41 -18.41 13.71
C ALA A 466 -20.40 -17.23 13.80
N ALA A 467 -20.60 -16.51 12.70
CA ALA A 467 -21.55 -15.40 12.56
C ALA A 467 -22.93 -15.85 12.04
N GLU A 468 -23.33 -17.10 12.31
CA GLU A 468 -24.64 -17.66 11.97
C GLU A 468 -24.99 -17.58 10.46
N GLY A 469 -23.97 -17.75 9.60
CA GLY A 469 -24.13 -17.71 8.15
C GLY A 469 -24.03 -16.31 7.54
N ARG A 470 -23.73 -15.28 8.33
CA ARG A 470 -23.51 -13.92 7.83
C ARG A 470 -22.05 -13.73 7.41
N ARG A 471 -21.86 -13.19 6.20
CA ARG A 471 -20.55 -12.79 5.66
C ARG A 471 -20.47 -11.27 5.67
N THR A 472 -19.44 -10.71 6.30
CA THR A 472 -19.20 -9.25 6.45
C THR A 472 -17.83 -8.89 5.85
N GLY A 473 -17.72 -7.69 5.26
CA GLY A 473 -16.49 -7.18 4.63
C GLY A 473 -16.64 -6.83 3.14
N THR A 474 -15.76 -5.97 2.63
CA THR A 474 -15.63 -5.60 1.21
C THR A 474 -14.82 -6.66 0.48
N GLN A 475 -15.39 -7.27 -0.55
CA GLN A 475 -14.76 -8.39 -1.30
C GLN A 475 -14.35 -9.61 -0.45
N ALA A 476 -14.86 -9.70 0.78
CA ALA A 476 -14.76 -10.83 1.70
C ALA A 476 -13.40 -11.19 2.30
N THR A 477 -12.42 -10.31 2.19
CA THR A 477 -11.23 -10.38 3.04
C THR A 477 -11.50 -9.56 4.32
N PRO A 478 -11.20 -10.09 5.51
CA PRO A 478 -11.27 -9.33 6.75
C PRO A 478 -10.35 -8.10 6.68
N SER A 479 -10.81 -6.95 7.16
CA SER A 479 -10.02 -5.72 7.10
C SER A 479 -8.99 -5.65 8.24
N ILE A 480 -7.75 -5.30 7.90
CA ILE A 480 -6.71 -4.92 8.89
C ILE A 480 -6.65 -3.41 9.13
N VAL A 481 -7.24 -2.61 8.23
CA VAL A 481 -7.23 -1.14 8.28
C VAL A 481 -8.58 -0.64 8.77
N LYS A 482 -8.57 0.20 9.82
CA LYS A 482 -9.78 0.84 10.35
C LYS A 482 -9.97 2.24 9.77
N ARG A 483 -8.90 3.04 9.74
CA ARG A 483 -8.86 4.35 9.07
C ARG A 483 -7.41 4.81 8.86
N VAL A 484 -7.23 5.74 7.93
CA VAL A 484 -5.97 6.42 7.67
C VAL A 484 -6.17 7.90 7.95
N GLU A 485 -5.29 8.47 8.75
CA GLU A 485 -5.26 9.89 9.11
C GLU A 485 -4.01 10.53 8.49
N ASP A 486 -4.15 11.74 7.96
CA ASP A 486 -3.01 12.52 7.50
C ASP A 486 -2.44 13.40 8.62
N SER A 487 -1.49 14.27 8.31
CA SER A 487 -0.88 15.16 9.31
C SER A 487 -1.85 16.19 9.90
N LYS A 488 -3.03 16.38 9.29
CA LYS A 488 -4.08 17.32 9.71
C LYS A 488 -5.19 16.64 10.53
N GLY A 489 -5.19 15.31 10.62
CA GLY A 489 -6.16 14.50 11.37
C GLY A 489 -7.19 13.86 10.45
#